data_AF-A0A968T076-F1
#
_entry.id   AF-A0A968T076-F1
#
_cell.length_a   1.000
_cell.length_b   1.000
_cell.length_c   1.000
_cell.angle_alpha   90.00
_cell.angle_beta   90.00
_cell.angle_gamma   90.00
#
_symmetry.space_group_name_H-M   'P 1'
#
loop_
_entity.id
_entity.type
_entity.pdbx_description
1 polymer ?
#
loop_
_entity_poly.entity_id
_entity_poly.type
_entity_poly.pdbx_seq_one_letter_code
_entity_poly.pdbx_strand_id
1 'polypeptide(L)' 'MTGDPLKEQFVLEARELLVELETSLLDLEATPNRVESIGRAFRAMHTLKGSGAMAGYD' A
#
# COMPACT_ATOMS: atom_id res chain seq x y z
N MET A 1 4.68 -19.38 -19.40
CA MET A 1 4.53 -18.06 -18.75
C MET A 1 3.04 -17.83 -18.63
N THR A 2 2.44 -18.20 -17.51
CA THR A 2 0.99 -18.06 -17.28
C THR A 2 0.79 -17.69 -15.82
N GLY A 3 1.19 -16.47 -15.45
CA GLY A 3 0.66 -15.82 -14.26
C GLY A 3 -0.66 -15.14 -14.61
N ASP A 4 -1.53 -14.99 -13.62
CA ASP A 4 -2.74 -14.18 -13.74
C ASP A 4 -2.31 -12.70 -13.86
N PRO A 5 -2.56 -12.02 -14.99
CA PRO A 5 -2.10 -10.64 -15.21
C PRO A 5 -2.55 -9.68 -14.12
N LEU A 6 -3.71 -9.92 -13.51
CA LEU A 6 -4.24 -9.10 -12.44
C LEU A 6 -3.43 -9.26 -11.15
N LYS A 7 -2.97 -10.49 -10.86
CA LYS A 7 -2.10 -10.77 -9.71
C LYS A 7 -0.70 -10.21 -9.91
N GLU A 8 -0.16 -10.27 -11.13
CA GLU A 8 1.14 -9.67 -11.44
C GLU A 8 1.10 -8.15 -11.30
N GLN A 9 0.05 -7.51 -11.83
CA GLN A 9 -0.16 -6.07 -11.68
C GLN A 9 -0.32 -5.68 -10.20
N PHE A 10 -1.12 -6.42 -9.44
CA PHE A 10 -1.27 -6.20 -8.01
C PHE A 10 0.07 -6.28 -7.27
N VAL A 11 0.91 -7.28 -7.56
CA VAL A 11 2.21 -7.41 -6.89
C VAL A 11 3.14 -6.23 -7.19
N LEU A 12 3.07 -5.67 -8.40
CA LEU A 12 3.84 -4.47 -8.77
C LEU A 12 3.32 -3.25 -8.00
N GLU A 13 2.02 -2.98 -8.04
CA GLU A 13 1.39 -1.85 -7.33
C GLU A 13 1.58 -1.97 -5.81
N ALA A 14 1.43 -3.17 -5.24
CA ALA A 14 1.61 -3.43 -3.83
C ALA A 14 3.02 -3.05 -3.36
N ARG A 15 4.05 -3.28 -4.18
CA ARG A 15 5.43 -2.87 -3.83
C ARG A 15 5.56 -1.36 -3.73
N GLU A 16 4.95 -0.62 -4.65
CA GLU A 16 4.97 0.84 -4.62
C GLU A 16 4.21 1.39 -3.41
N LEU A 17 3.03 0.84 -3.11
CA LEU A 17 2.23 1.20 -1.94
C LEU A 17 2.95 0.90 -0.62
N LEU A 18 3.70 -0.22 -0.55
CA LEU A 18 4.47 -0.58 0.63
C LEU A 18 5.64 0.39 0.88
N VAL A 19 6.29 0.88 -0.18
CA VAL A 19 7.34 1.92 -0.06
C VAL A 19 6.73 3.24 0.44
N GLU A 20 5.57 3.64 -0.07
CA GLU A 20 4.86 4.84 0.43
C GLU A 20 4.45 4.67 1.90
N LEU A 21 3.95 3.48 2.26
CA LEU A 21 3.55 3.16 3.62
C LEU A 21 4.75 3.21 4.57
N GLU A 22 5.86 2.57 4.23
CA GLU A 22 7.11 2.60 5.02
C GLU A 22 7.58 4.04 5.25
N THR A 23 7.66 4.84 4.19
CA THR A 23 8.05 6.26 4.30
C THR A 23 7.10 7.03 5.22
N SER A 24 5.80 6.78 5.11
CA SER A 24 4.79 7.44 5.95
C SER A 24 4.91 7.03 7.41
N LEU A 25 5.26 5.77 7.68
CA LEU A 25 5.47 5.25 9.03
C LEU A 25 6.75 5.80 9.66
N LEU A 26 7.85 5.93 8.91
CA LEU A 26 9.07 6.59 9.38
C LEU A 26 8.83 8.06 9.71
N ASP A 27 8.04 8.77 8.89
CA ASP A 27 7.63 10.15 9.18
C ASP A 27 6.82 10.23 10.49
N LEU A 28 5.95 9.25 10.76
CA LEU A 28 5.14 9.18 11.97
C LEU A 28 5.97 8.78 13.19
N GLU A 29 6.97 7.92 13.04
CA GLU A 29 7.92 7.62 14.12
C GLU A 29 8.63 8.90 14.58
N ALA A 30 9.08 9.72 13.63
CA ALA A 30 9.71 11.00 13.92
C ALA A 30 8.70 12.07 14.41
N THR A 31 7.46 12.06 13.94
CA THR A 31 6.41 13.03 14.31
C THR A 31 5.03 12.37 14.35
N PRO A 32 4.63 11.78 15.49
CA PRO A 32 3.43 10.93 15.58
C PRO A 32 2.10 11.62 15.25
N ASN A 33 2.02 12.94 15.44
CA ASN A 33 0.79 13.71 15.25
C ASN A 33 0.72 14.42 13.89
N ARG A 34 1.60 14.07 12.93
CA ARG A 34 1.58 14.64 11.59
C ARG A 34 0.41 14.07 10.79
N VAL A 35 -0.70 14.82 10.77
CA VAL A 35 -1.97 14.43 10.12
C VAL A 35 -1.78 14.00 8.65
N GLU A 36 -0.89 14.66 7.93
CA GLU A 36 -0.57 14.32 6.54
C GLU A 36 -0.02 12.89 6.40
N SER A 37 0.93 12.51 7.25
CA SER A 37 1.55 11.17 7.23
C SER A 37 0.56 10.09 7.67
N ILE A 38 -0.32 10.39 8.64
CA ILE A 38 -1.45 9.50 9.00
C ILE A 38 -2.34 9.27 7.77
N GLY A 39 -2.70 10.35 7.06
CA GLY A 39 -3.53 10.28 5.88
C GLY A 39 -2.89 9.49 4.73
N ARG A 40 -1.58 9.66 4.50
CA ARG A 40 -0.81 8.89 3.50
C ARG A 40 -0.79 7.41 3.86
N ALA A 41 -0.38 7.05 5.08
CA ALA A 41 -0.34 5.67 5.54
C ALA A 41 -1.71 4.98 5.43
N PHE A 42 -2.78 5.67 5.83
CA PHE A 42 -4.14 5.13 5.73
C PHE A 42 -4.54 4.87 4.28
N ARG A 43 -4.29 5.82 3.36
CA ARG A 43 -4.63 5.63 1.94
C ARG A 43 -3.82 4.50 1.31
N ALA A 44 -2.51 4.43 1.55
CA ALA A 44 -1.68 3.34 1.05
C ALA A 44 -2.21 1.97 1.48
N MET A 45 -2.53 1.80 2.78
CA MET A 45 -3.14 0.56 3.28
C MET A 45 -4.54 0.30 2.69
N HIS A 46 -5.37 1.33 2.53
CA HIS A 46 -6.72 1.19 1.99
C HIS A 46 -6.70 0.72 0.53
N THR A 47 -5.82 1.31 -0.28
CA THR A 47 -5.61 0.91 -1.69
C THR A 47 -5.02 -0.50 -1.77
N LEU A 48 -4.05 -0.83 -0.92
CA LEU A 48 -3.45 -2.17 -0.88
C LEU A 48 -4.51 -3.24 -0.56
N LYS A 49 -5.38 -2.98 0.41
CA LYS A 49 -6.50 -3.87 0.76
C LYS A 49 -7.47 -4.03 -0.42
N GLY A 50 -7.88 -2.92 -1.04
CA GLY A 50 -8.84 -2.94 -2.14
C GLY A 50 -8.31 -3.64 -3.38
N SER A 51 -7.07 -3.34 -3.78
CA SER A 51 -6.40 -3.97 -4.92
C SER A 51 -6.13 -5.47 -4.67
N GLY A 52 -5.81 -5.87 -3.44
CA GLY A 52 -5.64 -7.28 -3.06
C GLY A 52 -6.92 -8.08 -3.22
N ALA A 53 -8.03 -7.57 -2.71
CA ALA A 53 -9.35 -8.18 -2.88
C ALA A 53 -9.72 -8.34 -4.37
N MET A 54 -9.51 -7.29 -5.17
CA MET A 54 -9.76 -7.32 -6.62
C MET A 54 -8.90 -8.37 -7.34
N ALA A 55 -7.66 -8.59 -6.89
CA ALA A 55 -6.75 -9.61 -7.42
C ALA A 55 -7.00 -11.02 -6.84
N GLY A 56 -8.02 -11.19 -6.00
CA GLY A 56 -8.40 -12.47 -5.41
C GLY A 56 -7.53 -12.92 -4.23
N TYR A 57 -6.92 -11.97 -3.52
CA TYR A 57 -6.28 -12.16 -2.22
C TYR A 57 -7.24 -11.69 -1.11
N ASP A 58 -8.33 -12.43 -0.91
CA ASP A 58 -9.30 -12.24 0.18
C ASP A 58 -9.07 -13.25 1.33
#